data_AF-A0A7C6I1Y9-F1
#
_entry.id   AF-A0A7C6I1Y9-F1
#
_cell.length_a   1.000
_cell.length_b   1.000
_cell.length_c   1.000
_cell.angle_alpha   90.00
_cell.angle_beta   90.00
_cell.angle_gamma   90.00
#
_symmetry.space_group_name_H-M   'P 1'
#
loop_
_entity.id
_entity.type
_entity.pdbx_description
1 polymer ?
#
loop_
_entity_poly.entity_id
_entity_poly.type
_entity_poly.pdbx_seq_one_letter_code
_entity_poly.pdbx_strand_id
1 'polypeptide(L)' 'MVDFKEIITIEPGKRGGKPTIRGMRITVGDVLMWLASGMTIPEILS' A
#
# COMPACT_ATOMS: atom_id res chain seq x y z
N MET A 1 -18.87 1.39 6.89
CA MET A 1 -17.49 1.27 7.40
C MET A 1 -16.67 0.58 6.32
N VAL A 2 -15.49 1.08 5.98
CA VAL A 2 -14.67 0.50 4.89
C VAL A 2 -14.04 -0.81 5.38
N ASP A 3 -14.18 -1.89 4.61
CA ASP A 3 -13.46 -3.13 4.86
C ASP A 3 -12.11 -3.12 4.12
N PHE A 4 -11.03 -2.96 4.86
CA PHE A 4 -9.68 -2.89 4.30
C PHE A 4 -9.16 -4.24 3.80
N LYS A 5 -9.77 -5.37 4.18
CA LYS A 5 -9.36 -6.70 3.69
C LYS A 5 -9.59 -6.85 2.18
N GLU A 6 -10.51 -6.06 1.63
CA GLU A 6 -10.74 -5.97 0.19
C GLU A 6 -9.70 -5.09 -0.53
N ILE A 7 -8.84 -4.36 0.18
CA ILE A 7 -7.89 -3.43 -0.45
C ILE A 7 -6.45 -3.84 -0.14
N ILE A 8 -6.21 -4.44 1.02
CA ILE A 8 -4.89 -4.80 1.53
C ILE A 8 -4.79 -6.32 1.63
N THR A 9 -3.80 -6.90 0.97
CA THR A 9 -3.49 -8.33 1.06
C THR A 9 -2.17 -8.55 1.82
N ILE A 10 -2.08 -9.68 2.52
CA ILE A 10 -0.85 -10.16 3.15
C ILE A 10 -0.56 -11.53 2.55
N GLU A 11 0.51 -11.59 1.75
CA GLU A 11 0.93 -12.82 1.07
C GLU A 11 2.32 -13.23 1.60
N PRO A 12 2.47 -14.40 2.24
CA PRO A 12 3.77 -14.88 2.71
C PRO A 12 4.82 -14.88 1.59
N GLY A 13 5.95 -14.19 1.80
CA GLY A 13 7.03 -14.04 0.81
C GLY A 13 6.92 -12.81 -0.11
N LYS A 14 5.73 -12.22 -0.30
CA LYS A 14 5.58 -10.98 -1.06
C LYS A 14 6.00 -9.78 -0.20
N ARG A 15 7.01 -9.02 -0.66
CA ARG A 15 7.62 -7.90 0.10
C ARG A 15 7.97 -8.28 1.55
N GLY A 16 8.34 -9.55 1.78
CA GLY A 16 8.67 -10.06 3.12
C GLY A 16 7.45 -10.28 4.03
N GLY A 17 6.27 -10.54 3.46
CA GLY A 17 5.02 -10.73 4.23
C GLY A 17 4.41 -9.42 4.75
N LYS A 18 4.85 -8.27 4.23
CA LYS A 18 4.30 -6.97 4.58
C LYS A 18 2.92 -6.78 3.91
N PRO A 19 1.99 -6.04 4.56
CA PRO A 19 0.72 -5.69 3.94
C PRO A 19 0.92 -4.88 2.65
N THR A 20 0.33 -5.35 1.56
CA THR A 20 0.42 -4.75 0.22
C THR A 20 -0.94 -4.37 -0.31
N ILE A 21 -0.98 -3.35 -1.17
CA ILE A 21 -2.20 -3.04 -1.94
C ILE A 21 -2.52 -4.22 -2.85
N ARG A 22 -3.77 -4.68 -2.84
CA ARG A 22 -4.24 -5.86 -3.58
C ARG A 22 -3.89 -5.72 -5.07
N GLY A 23 -3.32 -6.78 -5.64
CA GLY A 23 -2.89 -6.80 -7.05
C GLY A 23 -1.61 -6.02 -7.35
N MET A 24 -1.01 -5.36 -6.36
CA MET A 24 0.23 -4.59 -6.52
C MET A 24 1.37 -5.19 -5.69
N ARG A 25 2.62 -4.73 -5.94
CA ARG A 25 3.80 -5.02 -5.10
C ARG A 25 4.23 -3.81 -4.25
N ILE A 26 3.30 -2.90 -3.99
CA ILE A 26 3.47 -1.69 -3.16
C ILE A 26 2.95 -2.02 -1.75
N THR A 27 3.77 -1.77 -0.73
CA THR A 27 3.34 -1.94 0.67
C THR A 27 2.56 -0.73 1.15
N VAL A 28 1.70 -0.92 2.15
CA VAL A 28 1.04 0.20 2.83
C VAL A 28 2.08 1.18 3.38
N GLY A 29 3.21 0.67 3.86
CA GLY A 29 4.32 1.49 4.34
C GLY A 29 4.97 2.35 3.26
N ASP A 30 5.05 1.87 2.02
CA ASP A 30 5.59 2.65 0.89
C ASP A 30 4.69 3.89 0.64
N VAL A 31 3.37 3.70 0.61
CA VAL A 31 2.39 4.79 0.43
C VAL A 31 2.48 5.80 1.57
N LEU A 32 2.56 5.34 2.82
CA LEU A 32 2.72 6.23 3.97
C LEU A 32 4.04 6.99 3.95
N MET A 33 5.12 6.38 3.46
CA MET A 33 6.42 7.03 3.33
C MET A 33 6.42 8.11 2.25
N TRP A 34 5.72 7.89 1.13
CA TRP A 34 5.51 8.90 0.10
C TRP A 34 4.73 10.10 0.62
N LEU A 35 3.63 9.84 1.33
CA LEU A 35 2.84 10.89 1.99
C LEU A 35 3.69 11.67 3.02
N ALA A 36 4.49 10.97 3.83
CA ALA A 36 5.39 11.59 4.79
C ALA A 36 6.51 12.42 4.11
N SER A 37 6.88 12.06 2.89
CA SER A 37 7.85 12.79 2.06
C SER A 37 7.22 13.98 1.33
N GLY A 38 5.92 14.23 1.50
CA GLY A 38 5.20 15.35 0.92
C GLY A 38 4.55 15.09 -0.44
N MET A 39 4.53 13.85 -0.93
CA MET A 39 3.77 13.53 -2.14
C MET A 39 2.27 13.64 -1.88
N THR A 40 1.56 14.20 -2.86
CA THR A 40 0.11 14.32 -2.88
C THR A 40 -0.54 13.02 -3.38
N ILE A 41 -1.82 12.81 -3.05
CA ILE A 41 -2.58 11.65 -3.52
C ILE A 41 -2.61 11.56 -5.06
N PRO A 42 -2.83 12.65 -5.82
CA PRO A 42 -2.75 12.60 -7.28
C PRO A 42 -1.39 12.15 -7.82
N GLU A 43 -0.28 12.56 -7.21
CA GLU A 43 1.06 12.12 -7.61
C GLU A 43 1.28 10.62 -7.35
N ILE A 44 0.69 10.07 -6.29
CA ILE A 44 0.76 8.64 -5.96
C ILE A 44 -0.10 7.79 -6.91
N LEU A 45 -1.17 8.36 -7.47
CA LEU A 45 -2.13 7.66 -8.34
C LEU A 45 -1.88 7.85 -9.84
N SER A 46 -0.94 8.72 -10.22
CA SER A 46 -0.55 8.97 -11.63
C SER A 46 0.35 7.88 -12.17
#